data_AF-A0AAV0XAX2-F1
#
_entry.id   AF-A0AAV0XAX2-F1
#
_cell.length_a   1.000
_cell.length_b   1.000
_cell.length_c   1.000
_cell.angle_alpha   90.00
_cell.angle_beta   90.00
_cell.angle_gamma   90.00
#
_symmetry.space_group_name_H-M   'P 1'
#
loop_
_entity.id
_entity.type
_entity.pdbx_description
1 polymer ?
#
loop_
_entity_poly.entity_id
_entity_poly.type
_entity_poly.pdbx_seq_one_letter_code
_entity_poly.pdbx_strand_id
1 'polypeptide(L)'
;MEFMYSQNGKKLLIVDKYKFFLHYTAKSGQKTWRCINNKCQSKIYTNNTEDEVIEKHVVLIHNHDNDTTLNRQEVNNSLKRKVSEDNIVEKPSKFILTEIKHFNNENNLNTTDLNYIRRNVYNARKSILPPLPKSIEEVHDTLNVMDIQTNRSEQFVLLNDQDSHIIIFSCIENLK
;
A
#
# COMPACT_ATOMS: atom_id res chain seq x y z
N MET A 1 -16.03 -4.55 14.84
CA MET A 1 -15.80 -3.36 14.01
C MET A 1 -14.51 -3.55 13.27
N GLU A 2 -14.47 -3.21 11.99
CA GLU A 2 -13.26 -3.35 11.18
C GLU A 2 -12.77 -1.97 10.77
N PHE A 3 -11.45 -1.84 10.65
CA PHE A 3 -10.83 -0.62 10.18
C PHE A 3 -10.06 -0.91 8.90
N MET A 4 -10.05 0.06 8.01
CA MET A 4 -9.20 0.05 6.83
C MET A 4 -8.61 1.43 6.59
N TYR A 5 -7.72 1.54 5.62
CA TYR A 5 -7.18 2.82 5.18
C TYR A 5 -7.76 3.22 3.83
N SER A 6 -8.02 4.51 3.66
CA SER A 6 -8.37 5.11 2.38
C SER A 6 -7.16 5.09 1.44
N GLN A 7 -7.37 5.38 0.15
CA GLN A 7 -6.28 5.47 -0.83
C GLN A 7 -5.21 6.51 -0.45
N ASN A 8 -5.57 7.51 0.37
CA ASN A 8 -4.69 8.57 0.86
C ASN A 8 -4.17 8.30 2.28
N GLY A 9 -4.29 7.07 2.79
CA GLY A 9 -3.77 6.68 4.11
C GLY A 9 -4.61 7.11 5.31
N LYS A 10 -5.78 7.74 5.11
CA LYS A 10 -6.68 8.10 6.23
C LYS A 10 -7.43 6.87 6.75
N LYS A 11 -7.54 6.72 8.07
CA LYS A 11 -8.30 5.65 8.74
C LYS A 11 -9.79 5.74 8.41
N LEU A 12 -10.39 4.61 8.09
CA LEU A 12 -11.80 4.41 7.78
C LEU A 12 -12.38 3.32 8.69
N LEU A 13 -13.63 3.51 9.09
CA LEU A 13 -14.40 2.55 9.85
C LEU A 13 -15.34 1.79 8.90
N ILE A 14 -15.37 0.46 9.01
CA ILE A 14 -16.26 -0.42 8.26
C ILE A 14 -17.32 -0.98 9.22
N VAL A 15 -18.58 -0.70 8.90
CA VAL A 15 -19.76 -1.26 9.58
C VAL A 15 -20.77 -1.68 8.53
N ASP A 16 -21.24 -2.93 8.59
CA ASP A 16 -22.26 -3.50 7.69
C ASP A 16 -21.96 -3.31 6.19
N LYS A 17 -20.68 -3.44 5.78
CA LYS A 17 -20.18 -3.21 4.40
C LYS A 17 -20.29 -1.76 3.90
N TYR A 18 -20.42 -0.81 4.81
CA TYR A 18 -20.36 0.62 4.52
C TYR A 18 -19.10 1.25 5.12
N LYS A 19 -18.55 2.22 4.40
CA LYS A 19 -17.34 2.95 4.81
C LYS A 19 -17.71 4.28 5.45
N PHE A 20 -17.06 4.57 6.57
CA PHE A 20 -17.18 5.83 7.29
C PHE A 20 -15.80 6.48 7.46
N PHE A 21 -15.73 7.80 7.32
CA PHE A 21 -14.53 8.58 7.59
C PHE A 21 -14.70 9.36 8.89
N LEU A 22 -13.59 9.59 9.60
CA LEU A 22 -13.59 10.42 10.80
C LEU A 22 -13.89 11.87 10.42
N HIS A 23 -15.03 12.38 10.88
CA HIS A 23 -15.47 13.74 10.60
C HIS A 23 -15.02 14.71 11.69
N TYR A 24 -15.18 14.33 12.97
CA TYR A 24 -14.90 15.21 14.10
C TYR A 24 -14.58 14.42 15.36
N THR A 25 -13.70 14.98 16.20
CA THR A 25 -13.41 14.48 17.54
C THR A 25 -13.82 15.55 18.56
N ALA A 26 -14.75 15.20 19.44
CA ALA A 26 -15.24 16.07 20.51
C ALA A 26 -14.17 16.27 21.60
N LYS A 27 -14.30 17.35 22.38
CA LYS A 27 -13.42 17.65 23.51
C LYS A 27 -13.45 16.57 24.60
N SER A 28 -14.56 15.83 24.70
CA SER A 28 -14.72 14.66 25.58
C SER A 28 -13.97 13.40 25.08
N GLY A 29 -13.35 13.45 23.90
CA GLY A 29 -12.70 12.30 23.26
C GLY A 29 -13.63 11.47 22.36
N GLN A 30 -14.93 11.76 22.32
CA GLN A 30 -15.87 11.05 21.44
C GLN A 30 -15.60 11.34 19.97
N LYS A 31 -15.56 10.30 19.13
CA LYS A 31 -15.29 10.40 17.70
C LYS A 31 -16.58 10.23 16.90
N THR A 32 -16.79 11.14 15.94
CA THR A 32 -17.93 11.13 15.02
C THR A 32 -17.45 10.70 13.64
N TRP A 33 -18.02 9.60 13.14
CA TRP A 33 -17.76 9.03 11.83
C TRP A 33 -18.96 9.31 10.91
N ARG A 34 -18.71 9.74 9.67
CA ARG A 34 -19.75 9.97 8.66
C ARG A 34 -19.55 9.03 7.49
N CYS A 35 -20.63 8.56 6.87
CA CYS A 35 -20.54 7.79 5.64
C CYS A 35 -19.75 8.55 4.56
N ILE A 36 -18.93 7.83 3.78
CA ILE A 36 -18.13 8.42 2.70
C ILE A 36 -19.00 9.00 1.58
N ASN A 37 -20.22 8.51 1.40
CA ASN A 37 -21.15 9.11 0.45
C ASN A 37 -21.70 10.42 1.03
N ASN A 38 -21.35 11.55 0.40
CA ASN A 38 -21.79 12.88 0.84
C ASN A 38 -23.32 13.07 0.84
N LYS A 39 -24.06 12.28 0.05
CA LYS A 39 -25.52 12.30 0.02
C LYS A 39 -26.15 11.42 1.11
N CYS A 40 -25.34 10.63 1.80
CA CYS A 40 -25.77 9.79 2.91
C CYS A 40 -25.66 10.55 4.23
N GLN A 41 -26.71 10.48 5.04
CA GLN A 41 -26.76 11.16 6.35
C GLN A 41 -26.29 10.26 7.50
N SER A 42 -25.91 9.01 7.21
CA SER A 42 -25.52 8.03 8.22
C SER A 42 -24.26 8.45 9.00
N LYS A 43 -24.34 8.30 10.33
CA LYS A 43 -23.28 8.67 11.27
C LYS A 43 -23.13 7.60 12.36
N ILE A 44 -21.90 7.45 12.85
CA ILE A 44 -21.55 6.52 13.92
C ILE A 44 -20.71 7.26 14.95
N TYR A 45 -20.95 7.01 16.23
CA TYR A 45 -20.19 7.59 17.33
C TYR A 45 -19.41 6.51 18.07
N THR A 46 -18.10 6.69 18.20
CA THR A 46 -17.24 5.78 18.96
C THR A 46 -16.64 6.50 20.16
N ASN A 47 -16.24 5.73 21.16
CA ASN A 47 -15.47 6.23 22.30
C ASN A 47 -14.05 6.68 21.88
N ASN A 48 -13.30 7.22 22.84
CA ASN A 48 -11.96 7.73 22.58
C ASN A 48 -11.00 6.61 22.09
N THR A 49 -11.17 5.40 22.63
CA THR A 49 -10.35 4.22 22.30
C THR A 49 -10.75 3.56 20.98
N GLU A 50 -11.91 3.91 20.41
CA GLU A 50 -12.50 3.33 19.20
C GLU A 50 -12.90 1.85 19.32
N ASP A 51 -12.91 1.31 20.54
CA ASP A 51 -13.24 -0.10 20.81
C ASP A 51 -14.75 -0.32 20.95
N GLU A 52 -15.50 0.72 21.32
CA GLU A 52 -16.93 0.64 21.56
C GLU A 52 -17.71 1.71 20.80
N VAL A 53 -18.87 1.29 20.27
CA VAL A 53 -19.87 2.18 19.68
C VAL A 53 -20.72 2.74 20.80
N ILE A 54 -20.54 4.02 21.10
CA ILE A 54 -21.28 4.69 22.17
C ILE A 54 -22.75 4.84 21.76
N GLU A 55 -23.00 5.28 20.52
CA GLU A 55 -24.35 5.52 20.04
C GLU A 55 -24.46 5.23 18.53
N LYS A 56 -25.50 4.48 18.16
CA LYS A 56 -25.99 4.35 16.79
C LYS A 56 -27.18 5.28 16.60
N HIS A 57 -26.95 6.60 16.55
CA HIS A 57 -28.05 7.52 16.30
C HIS A 57 -28.47 7.46 14.82
N VAL A 58 -29.67 6.92 14.61
CA VAL A 58 -30.64 7.11 13.52
C VAL A 58 -30.06 7.18 12.09
N VAL A 59 -30.46 6.21 11.27
CA VAL A 59 -30.24 6.08 9.81
C VAL A 59 -28.96 5.30 9.40
N LEU A 60 -28.92 3.99 9.67
CA LEU A 60 -28.29 3.01 8.76
C LEU A 60 -29.10 2.84 7.45
N ILE A 61 -30.09 3.71 7.19
CA ILE A 61 -30.77 3.75 5.90
C ILE A 61 -29.82 4.44 4.92
N HIS A 62 -28.94 3.64 4.37
CA HIS A 62 -28.14 4.04 3.24
C HIS A 62 -29.09 4.25 2.05
N ASN A 63 -29.06 5.45 1.47
CA ASN A 63 -29.73 5.75 0.21
C ASN A 63 -28.90 5.33 -1.00
N HIS A 64 -28.01 4.35 -0.80
CA HIS A 64 -27.07 3.86 -1.79
C HIS A 64 -26.70 2.41 -1.49
N ASP A 65 -26.28 1.72 -2.54
CA ASP A 65 -25.83 0.34 -2.42
C ASP A 65 -24.56 0.23 -1.57
N ASN A 66 -24.32 -0.99 -1.09
CA ASN A 66 -23.12 -1.33 -0.37
C ASN A 66 -21.87 -1.16 -1.24
N ASP A 67 -20.71 -1.07 -0.60
CA ASP A 67 -19.48 -0.84 -1.32
C ASP A 67 -18.89 -2.16 -1.84
N THR A 68 -18.98 -2.36 -3.15
CA THR A 68 -18.42 -3.54 -3.83
C THR A 68 -16.89 -3.53 -3.91
N THR A 69 -16.25 -2.40 -3.57
CA THR A 69 -14.80 -2.21 -3.70
C THR A 69 -14.01 -2.57 -2.45
N LEU A 70 -14.70 -2.96 -1.36
CA LEU A 70 -14.08 -3.29 -0.07
C LEU A 70 -12.98 -4.35 -0.20
N ASN A 71 -13.30 -5.47 -0.85
CA ASN A 71 -12.35 -6.58 -1.03
C ASN A 71 -11.10 -6.14 -1.80
N ARG A 72 -11.28 -5.37 -2.88
CA ARG A 72 -10.17 -4.81 -3.65
C ARG A 72 -9.33 -3.85 -2.80
N GLN A 73 -9.96 -3.04 -1.97
CA GLN A 73 -9.27 -2.03 -1.17
C GLN A 73 -8.51 -2.68 0.00
N GLU A 74 -9.05 -3.72 0.62
CA GLU A 74 -8.37 -4.53 1.62
C GLU A 74 -7.09 -5.15 1.07
N VAL A 75 -7.18 -5.85 -0.07
CA VAL A 75 -6.02 -6.43 -0.76
C VAL A 75 -5.00 -5.36 -1.12
N ASN A 76 -5.44 -4.23 -1.68
CA ASN A 76 -4.53 -3.12 -2.01
C ASN A 76 -3.81 -2.54 -0.79
N ASN A 77 -4.50 -2.37 0.33
CA ASN A 77 -3.90 -1.84 1.55
C ASN A 77 -2.85 -2.79 2.10
N SER A 78 -3.15 -4.09 2.13
CA SER A 78 -2.19 -5.10 2.57
C SER A 78 -0.95 -5.12 1.66
N LEU A 79 -1.16 -5.12 0.34
CA LEU A 79 -0.07 -5.10 -0.64
C LEU A 79 0.78 -3.82 -0.53
N LYS A 80 0.17 -2.64 -0.39
CA LYS A 80 0.89 -1.37 -0.23
C LYS A 80 1.76 -1.38 1.03
N ARG A 81 1.21 -1.85 2.16
CA ARG A 81 1.93 -1.96 3.43
C ARG A 81 3.16 -2.87 3.29
N LYS A 82 2.97 -4.08 2.79
CA LYS A 82 4.06 -5.04 2.57
C LYS A 82 5.12 -4.53 1.59
N VAL A 83 4.73 -3.79 0.54
CA VAL A 83 5.70 -3.16 -0.37
C VAL A 83 6.56 -2.12 0.36
N SER A 84 5.95 -1.31 1.23
CA SER A 84 6.65 -0.31 2.04
C SER A 84 7.52 -0.89 3.15
N GLU A 85 7.09 -1.98 3.78
CA GLU A 85 7.78 -2.59 4.92
C GLU A 85 8.84 -3.62 4.51
N ASP A 86 8.54 -4.48 3.52
CA ASP A 86 9.35 -5.67 3.22
C ASP A 86 10.29 -5.50 2.00
N ASN A 87 10.32 -4.31 1.38
CA ASN A 87 11.08 -3.99 0.15
C ASN A 87 11.15 -5.18 -0.84
N ILE A 88 9.96 -5.60 -1.30
CA ILE A 88 9.80 -6.90 -1.96
C ILE A 88 10.52 -6.94 -3.31
N VAL A 89 11.65 -7.64 -3.34
CA VAL A 89 12.40 -7.97 -4.57
C VAL A 89 11.61 -8.96 -5.44
N GLU A 90 10.72 -9.76 -4.84
CA GLU A 90 9.93 -10.79 -5.53
C GLU A 90 9.10 -10.25 -6.71
N LYS A 91 8.86 -11.11 -7.70
CA LYS A 91 8.06 -10.81 -8.88
C LYS A 91 6.64 -10.34 -8.46
N PRO A 92 6.16 -9.18 -8.95
CA PRO A 92 4.87 -8.63 -8.56
C PRO A 92 3.70 -9.60 -8.72
N SER A 93 3.71 -10.44 -9.76
CA SER A 93 2.63 -11.40 -10.00
C SER A 93 2.52 -12.46 -8.92
N LYS A 94 3.65 -12.98 -8.41
CA LYS A 94 3.64 -14.02 -7.38
C LYS A 94 3.18 -13.43 -6.06
N PHE A 95 3.73 -12.28 -5.69
CA PHE A 95 3.34 -11.51 -4.53
C PHE A 95 1.83 -11.17 -4.49
N ILE A 96 1.28 -10.65 -5.59
CA ILE A 96 -0.15 -10.33 -5.71
C ILE A 96 -1.02 -11.59 -5.57
N LEU A 97 -0.64 -12.70 -6.20
CA LEU A 97 -1.40 -13.95 -6.13
C LEU A 97 -1.39 -14.55 -4.72
N THR A 98 -0.25 -14.52 -4.03
CA THR A 98 -0.15 -14.97 -2.64
C THR A 98 -1.10 -14.18 -1.74
N GLU A 99 -1.19 -12.87 -1.94
CA GLU A 99 -2.08 -12.02 -1.14
C GLU A 99 -3.56 -12.27 -1.44
N ILE A 100 -3.93 -12.42 -2.72
CA ILE A 100 -5.32 -12.71 -3.10
C ILE A 100 -5.79 -14.02 -2.48
N LYS A 101 -4.92 -15.04 -2.47
CA LYS A 101 -5.15 -16.32 -1.81
C LYS A 101 -5.34 -16.17 -0.30
N HIS A 102 -4.50 -15.36 0.34
CA HIS A 102 -4.59 -15.11 1.78
C HIS A 102 -5.96 -14.55 2.19
N PHE A 103 -6.55 -13.66 1.39
CA PHE A 103 -7.87 -13.07 1.68
C PHE A 103 -9.06 -13.91 1.16
N ASN A 104 -8.86 -15.12 0.62
CA ASN A 104 -9.92 -15.94 -0.01
C ASN A 104 -10.75 -15.16 -1.05
N ASN A 105 -10.15 -14.19 -1.73
CA ASN A 105 -10.84 -13.23 -2.59
C ASN A 105 -10.97 -13.67 -4.06
N GLU A 106 -10.64 -14.93 -4.37
CA GLU A 106 -10.55 -15.46 -5.74
C GLU A 106 -11.86 -15.30 -6.53
N ASN A 107 -13.02 -15.38 -5.88
CA ASN A 107 -14.34 -15.27 -6.52
C ASN A 107 -14.94 -13.85 -6.49
N ASN A 108 -14.31 -12.90 -5.80
CA ASN A 108 -14.86 -11.56 -5.59
C ASN A 108 -14.14 -10.45 -6.37
N LEU A 109 -13.03 -10.77 -7.06
CA LEU A 109 -12.24 -9.82 -7.83
C LEU A 109 -12.39 -10.11 -9.33
N ASN A 110 -12.75 -9.09 -10.10
CA ASN A 110 -12.82 -9.22 -11.56
C ASN A 110 -11.47 -8.85 -12.22
N THR A 111 -11.37 -9.03 -13.54
CA THR A 111 -10.15 -8.72 -14.30
C THR A 111 -9.74 -7.25 -14.21
N THR A 112 -10.70 -6.32 -14.12
CA THR A 112 -10.40 -4.89 -13.96
C THR A 112 -9.82 -4.59 -12.58
N ASP A 113 -10.31 -5.24 -11.53
CA ASP A 113 -9.78 -5.14 -10.17
C ASP A 113 -8.32 -5.59 -10.11
N LEU A 114 -8.00 -6.71 -10.77
CA LEU A 114 -6.62 -7.20 -10.88
C LEU A 114 -5.71 -6.20 -11.58
N ASN A 115 -6.18 -5.52 -12.62
CA ASN A 115 -5.40 -4.49 -13.31
C ASN A 115 -5.16 -3.27 -12.42
N TYR A 116 -6.16 -2.84 -11.66
CA TYR A 116 -6.00 -1.77 -10.68
C TYR A 116 -5.03 -2.14 -9.56
N ILE A 117 -5.11 -3.37 -9.05
CA ILE A 117 -4.18 -3.89 -8.03
C ILE A 117 -2.74 -3.86 -8.56
N ARG A 118 -2.50 -4.41 -9.76
CA ARG A 118 -1.17 -4.40 -10.40
C ARG A 118 -0.60 -2.99 -10.54
N ARG A 119 -1.43 -2.04 -11.03
CA ARG A 119 -1.02 -0.64 -11.18
C ARG A 119 -0.67 0.02 -9.84
N ASN A 120 -1.46 -0.24 -8.81
CA ASN A 120 -1.21 0.30 -7.47
C ASN A 120 0.06 -0.25 -6.85
N VAL A 121 0.31 -1.56 -6.98
CA VAL A 121 1.56 -2.20 -6.53
C VAL A 121 2.76 -1.62 -7.26
N TYR A 122 2.67 -1.45 -8.57
CA TYR A 122 3.72 -0.82 -9.37
C TYR A 122 4.03 0.60 -8.88
N ASN A 123 3.00 1.43 -8.68
CA ASN A 123 3.18 2.79 -8.18
C ASN A 123 3.79 2.82 -6.78
N ALA A 124 3.39 1.92 -5.89
CA ALA A 124 3.94 1.82 -4.54
C ALA A 124 5.43 1.40 -4.55
N ARG A 125 5.82 0.47 -5.45
CA ARG A 125 7.24 0.12 -5.63
C ARG A 125 8.02 1.28 -6.21
N LYS A 126 7.47 1.99 -7.19
CA LYS A 126 8.11 3.16 -7.81
C LYS A 126 8.35 4.30 -6.83
N SER A 127 7.52 4.47 -5.79
CA SER A 127 7.77 5.50 -4.76
C SER A 127 8.95 5.17 -3.83
N ILE A 128 9.40 3.92 -3.78
CA ILE A 128 10.52 3.47 -2.93
C ILE A 128 11.81 3.40 -3.76
N LEU A 129 11.69 2.98 -5.03
CA LEU A 129 12.83 2.86 -5.92
C LEU A 129 13.34 4.23 -6.38
N PRO A 130 14.66 4.38 -6.56
CA PRO A 130 15.24 5.59 -7.13
C PRO A 130 14.70 5.83 -8.55
N PRO A 131 14.67 7.09 -9.01
CA PRO A 131 14.28 7.40 -10.37
C PRO A 131 15.22 6.71 -11.36
N LEU A 132 14.68 6.34 -12.53
CA LEU A 132 15.53 5.82 -13.60
C LEU A 132 16.50 6.93 -14.05
N PRO A 133 17.81 6.66 -14.07
CA PRO A 133 18.78 7.62 -14.56
C PRO A 133 18.53 7.90 -16.04
N LYS A 134 18.71 9.16 -16.44
CA LYS A 134 18.44 9.66 -17.80
C LYS A 134 19.71 9.85 -18.62
N SER A 135 20.86 9.91 -17.98
CA SER A 135 22.17 10.01 -18.65
C SER A 135 23.15 8.97 -18.12
N ILE A 136 24.24 8.77 -18.85
CA ILE A 136 25.30 7.84 -18.45
C ILE A 136 25.98 8.34 -17.17
N GLU A 137 26.20 9.66 -17.04
CA GLU A 137 26.78 10.25 -15.83
C GLU A 137 25.89 9.99 -14.60
N GLU A 138 24.56 10.15 -14.75
CA GLU A 138 23.61 9.89 -13.67
C GLU A 138 23.61 8.40 -13.25
N VAL A 139 23.87 7.47 -14.17
CA VAL A 139 24.06 6.05 -13.82
C VAL A 139 25.28 5.89 -12.90
N HIS A 140 26.41 6.48 -13.24
CA HIS A 140 27.61 6.37 -12.42
C HIS A 140 27.44 7.04 -11.05
N ASP A 141 26.83 8.22 -11.00
CA ASP A 141 26.56 8.94 -9.75
C ASP A 141 25.60 8.16 -8.85
N THR A 142 24.55 7.58 -9.43
CA THR A 142 23.60 6.76 -8.67
C THR A 142 24.25 5.47 -8.15
N LEU A 143 25.10 4.80 -8.93
CA LEU A 143 25.84 3.63 -8.47
C LEU A 143 26.83 3.94 -7.33
N ASN A 144 27.41 5.14 -7.30
CA ASN A 144 28.28 5.56 -6.20
C ASN A 144 27.51 5.81 -4.90
N VAL A 145 26.25 6.22 -4.99
CA VAL A 145 25.40 6.52 -3.83
C VAL A 145 24.66 5.27 -3.33
N MET A 146 24.34 4.32 -4.21
CA MET A 146 23.62 3.10 -3.84
C MET A 146 24.54 2.09 -3.13
N ASP A 147 24.06 1.57 -2.00
CA ASP A 147 24.69 0.43 -1.31
C ASP A 147 24.24 -0.88 -1.97
N ILE A 148 25.01 -1.33 -2.97
CA ILE A 148 24.68 -2.52 -3.77
C ILE A 148 25.45 -3.72 -3.23
N GLN A 149 24.75 -4.55 -2.48
CA GLN A 149 25.31 -5.74 -1.83
C GLN A 149 24.69 -7.04 -2.35
N THR A 150 25.45 -8.13 -2.23
CA THR A 150 24.95 -9.49 -2.47
C THR A 150 24.09 -9.99 -1.31
N ASN A 151 23.47 -11.16 -1.48
CA ASN A 151 22.78 -11.87 -0.38
C ASN A 151 23.72 -12.34 0.74
N ARG A 152 25.04 -12.17 0.58
CA ARG A 152 26.09 -12.42 1.59
C ARG A 152 26.64 -11.12 2.19
N SER A 153 26.02 -9.98 1.90
CA SER A 153 26.47 -8.65 2.35
C SER A 153 27.85 -8.24 1.82
N GLU A 154 28.21 -8.72 0.62
CA GLU A 154 29.44 -8.30 -0.06
C GLU A 154 29.14 -7.18 -1.06
N GLN A 155 30.06 -6.22 -1.21
CA GLN A 155 29.95 -5.19 -2.23
C GLN A 155 29.94 -5.83 -3.63
N PHE A 156 28.89 -5.56 -4.41
CA PHE A 156 28.68 -6.19 -5.71
C PHE A 156 29.13 -5.33 -6.91
N VAL A 157 29.39 -4.03 -6.68
CA VAL A 157 30.02 -3.15 -7.66
C VAL A 157 31.53 -3.23 -7.47
N LEU A 158 32.21 -3.96 -8.36
CA LEU A 158 33.67 -4.12 -8.33
C LEU A 158 34.39 -2.91 -8.91
N LEU A 159 33.89 -2.40 -10.04
CA LEU A 159 34.47 -1.25 -10.74
C LEU A 159 33.34 -0.37 -11.26
N ASN A 160 33.46 0.93 -11.02
CA ASN A 160 32.62 1.96 -11.60
C ASN A 160 33.53 3.03 -12.23
N ASP A 161 33.91 2.84 -13.50
CA ASP A 161 34.80 3.75 -14.21
C ASP A 161 33.97 4.78 -14.99
N GLN A 162 34.02 6.03 -14.52
CA GLN A 162 33.29 7.15 -15.10
C GLN A 162 33.89 7.65 -16.41
N ASP A 163 35.21 7.46 -16.62
CA ASP A 163 35.92 8.01 -17.78
C ASP A 163 35.73 7.11 -19.01
N SER A 164 35.76 5.78 -18.81
CA SER A 164 35.54 4.80 -19.88
C SER A 164 34.08 4.34 -20.00
N HIS A 165 33.22 4.78 -19.08
CA HIS A 165 31.82 4.34 -18.94
C HIS A 165 31.67 2.82 -18.76
N ILE A 166 32.64 2.19 -18.08
CA ILE A 166 32.65 0.76 -17.82
C ILE A 166 32.22 0.49 -16.37
N ILE A 167 31.25 -0.41 -16.22
CA ILE A 167 30.76 -0.86 -14.92
C ILE A 167 30.94 -2.37 -14.84
N ILE A 168 31.58 -2.85 -13.78
CA ILE A 168 31.80 -4.28 -13.53
C ILE A 168 31.09 -4.67 -12.24
N PHE A 169 30.11 -5.57 -12.37
CA PHE A 169 29.44 -6.20 -11.25
C PHE A 169 30.11 -7.54 -10.95
N SER A 170 30.77 -7.64 -9.80
CA SER A 170 31.38 -8.86 -9.29
C SER A 170 31.74 -8.68 -7.81
N CYS A 171 32.13 -9.77 -7.15
CA CYS A 171 32.66 -9.77 -5.79
C CYS A 171 34.06 -10.39 -5.80
N ILE A 172 34.85 -10.07 -4.78
CA ILE A 172 36.20 -10.63 -4.62
C ILE A 172 36.14 -12.17 -4.55
N GLU A 173 35.11 -12.75 -3.95
CA GLU A 173 34.89 -14.20 -3.93
C GLU A 173 34.74 -14.82 -5.32
N ASN A 174 34.12 -14.11 -6.27
CA ASN A 174 33.92 -14.62 -7.64
C ASN A 174 35.20 -14.57 -8.50
N LEU A 175 36.21 -13.81 -8.05
CA LEU A 175 37.48 -13.64 -8.75
C LEU A 175 38.58 -14.58 -8.23
N LYS A 176 38.31 -15.32 -7.14
CA LYS A 176 39.18 -16.36 -6.59
C LYS A 176 38.90 -17.69 -7.25
#